data_AF-R7U6X2-F1
#
_entry.id   AF-R7U6X2-F1
#
_cell.length_a   1.000
_cell.length_b   1.000
_cell.length_c   1.000
_cell.angle_alpha   90.00
_cell.angle_beta   90.00
_cell.angle_gamma   90.00
#
_symmetry.space_group_name_H-M   'P 1'
#
loop_
_entity.id
_entity.type
_entity.pdbx_description
1 polymer ?
#
loop_
_entity_poly.entity_id
_entity_poly.type
_entity_poly.pdbx_seq_one_letter_code
_entity_poly.pdbx_strand_id
1 'polypeptide(L)' 'IIGSGIFITPAAVLQQAGSPALSLLMWLLPAGLSLLVRLCFLELFSAMPVSGGEYKYFYELYGPLA' A
#
# COMPACT_ATOMS: atom_id res chain seq x y z
N ILE A 1 -5.91 3.67 -3.54
CA ILE A 1 -5.98 3.33 -4.98
C ILE A 1 -7.12 2.33 -5.13
N ILE A 2 -8.00 2.50 -6.13
CA ILE A 2 -9.08 1.54 -6.42
C ILE A 2 -8.68 0.82 -7.71
N GLY A 3 -8.67 -0.51 -7.69
CA GLY A 3 -8.32 -1.35 -8.82
C GLY A 3 -9.30 -2.51 -9.00
N SER A 4 -9.09 -3.33 -10.03
CA SER A 4 -9.95 -4.48 -10.36
C SER A 4 -9.98 -5.57 -9.29
N GLY A 5 -9.04 -5.57 -8.35
CA GLY A 5 -8.98 -6.53 -7.23
C GLY A 5 -10.25 -6.58 -6.38
N ILE A 6 -11.08 -5.52 -6.37
CA ILE A 6 -12.36 -5.48 -5.63
C ILE A 6 -13.37 -6.55 -6.10
N PHE A 7 -13.24 -7.07 -7.33
CA PHE A 7 -14.15 -8.11 -7.82
C PHE A 7 -13.73 -9.54 -7.42
N ILE A 8 -12.50 -9.72 -6.95
CA ILE A 8 -11.93 -11.05 -6.62
C ILE A 8 -11.73 -11.18 -5.10
N THR A 9 -11.18 -10.15 -4.48
CA THR A 9 -10.75 -10.18 -3.07
C THR A 9 -11.88 -10.37 -2.05
N PRO A 10 -13.12 -9.85 -2.20
CA PRO A 10 -14.15 -10.01 -1.18
C PRO A 10 -14.56 -11.48 -0.96
N ALA A 11 -14.67 -12.26 -2.05
CA ALA A 11 -15.01 -13.67 -1.96
C ALA A 11 -13.91 -14.46 -1.23
N ALA A 12 -12.64 -14.19 -1.57
CA ALA A 12 -11.50 -14.84 -0.93
C ALA A 12 -11.38 -14.48 0.57
N VAL A 13 -11.57 -13.20 0.93
CA VAL A 13 -11.49 -12.74 2.32
C VAL A 13 -12.62 -13.32 3.16
N LEU A 14 -13.85 -13.39 2.64
CA LEU A 14 -14.97 -13.99 3.37
C LEU A 14 -14.76 -15.49 3.61
N GLN A 15 -14.25 -16.22 2.62
CA GLN A 15 -13.93 -17.66 2.75
C GLN A 15 -12.85 -17.93 3.79
N GLN A 16 -11.82 -17.08 3.87
CA GLN A 16 -10.73 -17.24 4.84
C GLN A 16 -11.10 -16.76 6.25
N ALA A 17 -11.88 -15.68 6.37
CA ALA A 17 -12.27 -15.12 7.65
C ALA A 17 -13.39 -15.92 8.34
N GLY A 18 -14.22 -16.64 7.58
CA GLY A 18 -15.31 -17.49 8.10
C GLY A 18 -16.49 -16.75 8.73
N SER A 19 -16.37 -15.43 8.94
CA SER A 19 -17.41 -14.55 9.51
C SER A 19 -17.46 -13.21 8.77
N PRO A 20 -18.66 -12.67 8.48
CA PRO A 20 -18.80 -11.35 7.88
C PRO A 20 -18.16 -10.23 8.72
N ALA A 21 -18.27 -10.30 10.05
CA ALA A 21 -17.68 -9.29 10.94
C ALA A 21 -16.14 -9.30 10.87
N LEU A 22 -15.53 -10.49 10.82
CA LEU A 22 -14.07 -10.63 10.69
C LEU A 22 -13.59 -10.19 9.31
N SER A 23 -14.37 -10.43 8.25
CA SER A 23 -14.00 -9.98 6.90
C SER A 23 -13.92 -8.44 6.80
N LEU A 24 -14.81 -7.71 7.48
CA LEU A 24 -14.77 -6.25 7.53
C LEU A 24 -13.53 -5.72 8.27
N LEU A 25 -13.14 -6.37 9.37
CA LEU A 25 -11.91 -6.03 10.09
C LEU A 25 -10.66 -6.29 9.23
N MET A 26 -10.65 -7.38 8.46
CA MET A 26 -9.59 -7.67 7.50
C MET A 26 -9.50 -6.68 6.34
N TRP A 27 -10.56 -5.90 6.07
CA TRP A 27 -10.49 -4.77 5.14
C TRP A 27 -9.96 -3.50 5.81
N LEU A 28 -10.45 -3.19 7.01
CA LEU A 28 -10.12 -1.94 7.70
C LEU A 28 -8.66 -1.88 8.19
N LEU A 29 -8.13 -2.98 8.72
CA LEU A 29 -6.76 -3.02 9.24
C LEU A 29 -5.69 -2.70 8.17
N PRO A 30 -5.64 -3.41 7.02
CA PRO A 30 -4.67 -3.10 5.98
C PRO A 30 -4.96 -1.78 5.26
N ALA A 31 -6.23 -1.33 5.22
CA ALA A 31 -6.56 0.01 4.72
C ALA A 31 -5.91 1.10 5.61
N GLY A 32 -6.00 0.96 6.93
CA GLY A 32 -5.33 1.85 7.88
C GLY A 32 -3.80 1.82 7.74
N LEU A 33 -3.21 0.63 7.67
CA LEU A 33 -1.76 0.48 7.47
C LEU A 33 -1.30 1.14 6.15
N SER A 34 -2.06 0.96 5.07
CA SER A 34 -1.76 1.56 3.76
C SER A 34 -1.77 3.09 3.82
N LEU A 35 -2.66 3.69 4.62
CA LEU A 35 -2.68 5.14 4.84
C LEU A 35 -1.40 5.61 5.53
N LEU A 36 -0.97 4.91 6.59
CA LEU A 36 0.26 5.26 7.31
C LEU A 36 1.49 5.18 6.40
N VAL A 37 1.64 4.10 5.64
CA VAL A 37 2.73 3.95 4.67
C VAL A 37 2.68 5.09 3.65
N ARG A 38 1.48 5.45 3.16
CA ARG A 38 1.33 6.53 2.18
C ARG A 38 1.74 7.89 2.73
N LEU A 39 1.50 8.17 4.02
CA LEU A 39 1.93 9.41 4.65
C LEU A 39 3.45 9.50 4.71
N CYS A 40 4.15 8.43 5.10
CA CYS A 40 5.62 8.41 5.08
C CYS A 40 6.17 8.59 3.66
N PHE A 41 5.54 7.98 2.66
CA PHE A 41 5.91 8.21 1.26
C PHE A 41 5.66 9.66 0.85
N LEU A 42 4.54 10.27 1.22
CA LEU A 42 4.25 11.67 0.90
C LEU A 42 5.28 12.62 1.50
N GLU A 43 5.72 12.38 2.72
CA GLU A 43 6.81 13.14 3.35
C GLU A 43 8.09 13.03 2.53
N LEU A 44 8.47 11.81 2.13
CA LEU A 44 9.62 11.56 1.25
C LEU A 44 9.49 12.28 -0.11
N PHE A 45 8.31 12.20 -0.74
CA PHE A 45 8.02 12.89 -2.00
C PHE A 45 8.12 14.41 -1.87
N SER A 46 7.75 14.97 -0.72
CA SER A 46 7.84 16.40 -0.46
C SER A 46 9.27 16.87 -0.17
N ALA A 47 10.07 16.03 0.51
CA ALA A 47 11.46 16.34 0.86
C ALA A 47 12.41 16.28 -0.35
N MET A 48 12.14 15.37 -1.30
CA MET A 48 12.96 15.18 -2.50
C MET A 48 12.09 15.16 -3.76
N PRO A 49 11.76 16.32 -4.35
CA PRO A 49 10.89 16.40 -5.53
C PRO A 49 11.66 16.01 -6.81
N VAL A 50 12.04 14.74 -6.92
CA VAL A 50 12.81 14.21 -8.05
C VAL A 50 11.93 13.42 -9.03
N SER A 51 12.08 13.70 -10.33
CA SER A 51 11.41 12.93 -11.39
C SER A 51 12.07 11.57 -11.56
N GLY A 52 11.28 10.49 -11.47
CA GLY A 52 11.77 9.10 -11.56
C GLY A 52 11.04 8.10 -10.66
N GLY A 53 10.11 8.59 -9.82
CA GLY A 53 9.29 7.73 -8.95
C GLY A 53 10.12 7.00 -7.90
N GLU A 54 9.58 5.88 -7.40
CA GLU A 54 10.17 5.06 -6.33
C GLU A 54 11.62 4.64 -6.64
N TYR A 55 11.90 4.27 -7.89
CA TYR A 55 13.24 3.87 -8.33
C TYR A 55 14.30 4.94 -8.05
N LYS A 56 13.99 6.20 -8.32
CA LYS A 56 14.97 7.28 -8.11
C LYS A 56 15.25 7.53 -6.63
N TYR A 57 14.26 7.36 -5.75
CA TYR A 57 14.51 7.43 -4.31
C TYR A 57 15.47 6.32 -3.87
N PHE A 58 15.29 5.10 -4.36
CA PHE A 58 16.23 4.01 -4.08
C PHE A 58 17.62 4.29 -4.67
N TYR A 59 17.70 4.82 -5.88
CA TYR A 59 18.98 5.18 -6.51
C TYR A 59 19.74 6.27 -5.75
N GLU A 60 19.06 7.30 -5.25
CA GLU A 60 19.67 8.37 -4.44
C GLU A 60 20.14 7.86 -3.06
N LEU A 61 19.39 6.92 -2.46
CA LEU A 61 19.72 6.36 -1.15
C LEU A 61 20.84 5.30 -1.19
N TYR A 62 20.84 4.43 -2.21
CA TYR A 62 21.72 3.26 -2.29
C TYR A 62 22.79 3.35 -3.38
N GLY A 63 22.70 4.32 -4.29
CA GLY A 63 23.66 4.55 -5.37
C GLY A 63 23.53 3.57 -6.55
N PRO A 64 24.45 3.64 -7.53
CA PRO A 64 24.34 2.93 -8.81
C PRO A 64 24.49 1.39 -8.77
N LEU A 65 24.61 0.77 -7.59
CA LEU A 65 25.00 -0.64 -7.43
C LEU A 65 24.25 -1.33 -6.28
N ALA A 66 22.93 -1.39 -6.38
CA ALA A 66 22.10 -2.37 -5.66
C ALA A 66 21.39 -3.28 -6.66
#